data_AF-A0AAV8WNX4-F1
#
_entry.id   AF-A0AAV8WNX4-F1
#
_cell.length_a   1.000
_cell.length_b   1.000
_cell.length_c   1.000
_cell.angle_alpha   90.00
_cell.angle_beta   90.00
_cell.angle_gamma   90.00
#
_symmetry.space_group_name_H-M   'P 1'
#
loop_
_entity.id
_entity.type
_entity.pdbx_description
1 polymer ?
#
loop_
_entity_poly.entity_id
_entity_poly.type
_entity_poly.pdbx_seq_one_letter_code
_entity_poly.pdbx_strand_id
1 'polypeptide(L)'
;MMAQFVGKEAKYNGIFSSVKEIYTQNGILGFFSGLIPRLLGDVFSLLLASSLTYAINHYLVEERELKVYTSATMTFLATAITYPFQVVSNCMAITNSGLMAGSPNFMPHYRSWVDCWADLASRNQLKRGSSLLVRYYIGPSVIIAGKALPIPKEAKLVS
;
A
#
# COMPACT_ATOMS: atom_id res chain seq x y z
N MET A 1 -8.75 -5.00 -9.86
CA MET A 1 -8.92 -6.44 -10.13
C MET A 1 -8.47 -7.35 -9.00
N MET A 2 -7.29 -7.18 -8.40
CA MET A 2 -6.86 -8.08 -7.31
C MET A 2 -7.78 -8.04 -6.08
N ALA A 3 -8.28 -6.86 -5.70
CA ALA A 3 -9.19 -6.71 -4.56
C ALA A 3 -10.54 -7.44 -4.74
N GLN A 4 -11.16 -7.36 -5.93
CA GLN A 4 -12.42 -8.05 -6.21
C GLN A 4 -12.26 -9.57 -6.31
N PHE A 5 -11.10 -10.05 -6.76
CA PHE A 5 -10.80 -11.48 -6.82
C PHE A 5 -10.79 -12.10 -5.42
N VAL A 6 -10.17 -11.42 -4.45
CA VAL A 6 -10.15 -11.86 -3.04
C VAL A 6 -11.58 -11.96 -2.48
N GLY A 7 -12.45 -11.03 -2.87
CA GLY A 7 -13.85 -11.04 -2.45
C GLY A 7 -14.77 -11.99 -3.24
N LYS A 8 -14.29 -12.63 -4.31
CA LYS A 8 -15.13 -13.32 -5.32
C LYS A 8 -16.24 -12.40 -5.87
N GLU A 9 -15.95 -11.11 -6.00
CA GLU A 9 -16.88 -10.08 -6.47
C GLU A 9 -16.69 -9.82 -7.97
N ALA A 10 -17.78 -9.63 -8.72
CA ALA A 10 -17.79 -9.33 -10.15
C ALA A 10 -18.19 -7.88 -10.46
N LYS A 11 -17.90 -6.94 -9.52
CA LYS A 11 -18.35 -5.54 -9.63
C LYS A 11 -17.67 -4.79 -10.79
N TYR A 12 -16.44 -5.15 -11.12
CA TYR A 12 -15.65 -4.50 -12.19
C TYR A 12 -15.43 -5.48 -13.35
N ASN A 13 -16.42 -5.60 -14.24
CA ASN A 13 -16.42 -6.51 -15.42
C ASN A 13 -15.80 -5.90 -16.69
N GLY A 14 -15.28 -4.66 -16.65
CA GLY A 14 -14.62 -4.02 -17.78
C GLY A 14 -14.01 -2.66 -17.44
N ILE A 15 -13.01 -2.21 -18.22
CA ILE A 15 -12.25 -0.98 -17.93
C ILE A 15 -13.17 0.25 -17.95
N PHE A 16 -13.97 0.44 -19.00
CA PHE A 16 -14.89 1.58 -19.11
C PHE A 16 -15.98 1.59 -18.02
N SER A 17 -16.54 0.42 -17.70
CA SER A 17 -17.50 0.27 -16.61
C SER A 17 -16.86 0.65 -15.26
N SER A 18 -15.61 0.23 -15.04
CA SER A 18 -14.86 0.57 -13.82
C SER A 18 -14.61 2.06 -13.68
N VAL A 19 -14.21 2.74 -14.76
CA VAL A 19 -13.99 4.20 -14.75
C VAL A 19 -15.30 4.93 -14.45
N LYS A 20 -16.41 4.52 -15.08
CA LYS A 20 -17.73 5.11 -14.82
C LYS A 20 -18.17 4.91 -13.37
N GLU A 21 -17.96 3.72 -12.82
CA GLU A 21 -18.32 3.38 -11.44
C GLU A 21 -17.52 4.20 -10.43
N ILE A 22 -16.20 4.31 -10.62
CA ILE A 22 -15.32 5.13 -9.75
C ILE A 22 -15.74 6.60 -9.82
N TYR A 23 -15.98 7.12 -11.01
CA TYR A 23 -16.42 8.50 -11.19
C TYR A 23 -17.76 8.77 -10.49
N THR A 24 -18.69 7.82 -10.52
CA THR A 24 -20.00 7.96 -9.88
C THR A 24 -19.93 7.81 -8.36
N GLN A 25 -19.08 6.92 -7.83
CA GLN A 25 -18.98 6.67 -6.39
C GLN A 25 -18.05 7.63 -5.64
N ASN A 26 -16.94 8.02 -6.25
CA ASN A 26 -15.85 8.76 -5.59
C ASN A 26 -15.50 10.09 -6.28
N GLY A 27 -16.14 10.40 -7.41
CA GLY A 27 -15.81 11.56 -8.22
C GLY A 27 -14.38 11.52 -8.78
N ILE A 28 -13.88 12.68 -9.19
CA ILE A 28 -12.54 12.79 -9.78
C ILE A 28 -11.43 12.53 -8.75
N LEU A 29 -11.67 12.91 -7.48
CA LEU A 29 -10.70 12.77 -6.38
C LEU A 29 -10.42 11.29 -6.04
N GLY A 30 -11.37 10.39 -6.30
CA GLY A 30 -11.17 8.95 -6.14
C GLY A 30 -10.04 8.38 -6.99
N PHE A 31 -9.80 8.95 -8.18
CA PHE A 31 -8.68 8.53 -9.03
C PHE A 31 -7.32 9.01 -8.50
N PHE A 32 -7.28 10.15 -7.82
CA PHE A 32 -6.03 10.77 -7.34
C PHE A 32 -5.63 10.34 -5.93
N SER A 33 -6.56 9.84 -5.12
CA SER A 33 -6.31 9.46 -3.72
C SER A 33 -5.20 8.40 -3.56
N GLY A 34 -5.14 7.42 -4.47
CA GLY A 34 -4.06 6.42 -4.55
C GLY A 34 -2.90 6.83 -5.45
N LEU A 35 -3.14 7.64 -6.48
CA LEU A 35 -2.12 8.01 -7.45
C LEU A 35 -1.06 8.96 -6.86
N ILE A 36 -1.47 9.93 -6.04
CA ILE A 36 -0.56 10.91 -5.42
C ILE A 36 0.51 10.22 -4.56
N PRO A 37 0.18 9.39 -3.55
CA PRO A 37 1.19 8.71 -2.75
C PRO A 37 2.05 7.75 -3.58
N ARG A 38 1.52 7.18 -4.68
CA ARG A 38 2.30 6.34 -5.59
C ARG A 38 3.38 7.14 -6.32
N LEU A 39 3.01 8.27 -6.93
CA LEU A 39 3.95 9.12 -7.66
C LEU A 39 5.03 9.69 -6.73
N LEU A 40 4.65 10.12 -5.52
CA LEU A 40 5.62 10.59 -4.54
C LEU A 40 6.61 9.48 -4.14
N GLY A 41 6.10 8.26 -3.89
CA GLY A 41 6.94 7.11 -3.56
C GLY A 41 7.88 6.73 -4.69
N ASP A 42 7.42 6.76 -5.94
CA ASP A 42 8.23 6.40 -7.11
C ASP A 42 9.32 7.45 -7.36
N VAL A 43 9.01 8.75 -7.32
CA VAL A 43 9.99 9.84 -7.43
C VAL A 43 11.04 9.75 -6.32
N PHE A 44 10.61 9.55 -5.08
CA PHE A 44 11.53 9.41 -3.96
C PHE A 44 12.41 8.17 -4.08
N SER A 45 11.86 7.05 -4.57
CA SER A 45 12.64 5.82 -4.81
C SER A 45 13.69 6.01 -5.89
N LEU A 46 13.36 6.73 -6.97
CA LEU A 46 14.29 7.04 -8.04
C LEU A 46 15.40 7.95 -7.52
N LEU A 47 15.05 9.03 -6.81
CA LEU A 47 16.03 9.95 -6.25
C LEU A 47 16.98 9.24 -5.27
N LEU A 48 16.45 8.40 -4.39
CA LEU A 48 17.27 7.59 -3.47
C LEU A 48 18.16 6.62 -4.23
N ALA A 49 17.61 5.83 -5.15
CA ALA A 49 18.37 4.85 -5.92
C ALA A 49 19.48 5.52 -6.75
N SER A 50 19.18 6.63 -7.43
CA SER A 50 20.15 7.40 -8.21
C SER A 50 21.21 8.04 -7.32
N SER A 51 20.84 8.61 -6.17
CA SER A 51 21.80 9.22 -5.24
C SER A 51 22.73 8.18 -4.62
N LEU A 52 22.18 7.04 -4.16
CA LEU A 52 22.96 5.92 -3.60
C LEU A 52 23.89 5.31 -4.66
N THR A 53 23.38 5.08 -5.87
CA THR A 53 24.17 4.54 -6.97
C THR A 53 25.29 5.50 -7.37
N TYR A 54 25.03 6.81 -7.42
CA TYR A 54 26.06 7.81 -7.70
C TYR A 54 27.13 7.85 -6.61
N ALA A 55 26.73 7.86 -5.34
CA ALA A 55 27.66 7.86 -4.21
C ALA A 55 28.56 6.61 -4.22
N ILE A 56 28.01 5.42 -4.42
CA ILE A 56 28.80 4.18 -4.41
C ILE A 56 29.68 4.07 -5.66
N ASN A 57 29.17 4.46 -6.84
CA ASN A 57 29.98 4.49 -8.05
C ASN A 57 31.15 5.46 -7.94
N HIS A 58 31.00 6.56 -7.18
CA HIS A 58 32.09 7.50 -6.94
C HIS A 58 33.10 6.97 -5.91
N TYR A 59 32.66 6.32 -4.82
CA TYR A 59 33.53 5.95 -3.71
C TYR A 59 34.11 4.54 -3.74
N LEU A 60 33.49 3.58 -4.44
CA LEU A 60 33.88 2.15 -4.35
C LEU A 60 34.14 1.44 -5.68
N VAL A 61 33.70 1.95 -6.83
CA VAL A 61 33.58 1.12 -8.04
C VAL A 61 34.20 1.74 -9.30
N GLU A 62 35.38 1.27 -9.69
CA GLU A 62 35.96 1.52 -11.02
C GLU A 62 35.42 0.52 -12.06
N GLU A 63 35.26 -0.75 -11.68
CA GLU A 63 34.88 -1.87 -12.56
C GLU A 63 33.41 -1.85 -13.02
N ARG A 64 33.17 -2.08 -14.31
CA ARG A 64 31.83 -1.98 -14.92
C ARG A 64 30.85 -3.04 -14.42
N GLU A 65 31.34 -4.23 -14.07
CA GLU A 65 30.50 -5.33 -13.59
C GLU A 65 29.91 -5.05 -12.20
N LEU A 66 30.72 -4.53 -11.26
CA LEU A 66 30.24 -4.16 -9.93
C LEU A 66 29.16 -3.08 -9.99
N LYS A 67 29.26 -2.12 -10.92
CA LYS A 67 28.25 -1.04 -11.07
C LYS A 67 26.84 -1.59 -11.33
N VAL A 68 26.73 -2.66 -12.09
CA VAL A 68 25.44 -3.30 -12.37
C VAL A 68 24.88 -3.93 -11.09
N TYR A 69 25.69 -4.69 -10.35
CA TYR A 69 25.27 -5.29 -9.08
C TYR A 69 24.90 -4.25 -8.02
N THR A 70 25.70 -3.19 -7.90
CA THR A 70 25.44 -2.08 -6.98
C THR A 70 24.17 -1.34 -7.34
N SER A 71 23.93 -1.01 -8.61
CA SER A 71 22.71 -0.30 -9.02
C SER A 71 21.43 -1.12 -8.75
N ALA A 72 21.47 -2.43 -8.96
CA ALA A 72 20.35 -3.32 -8.68
C ALA A 72 20.08 -3.44 -7.17
N THR A 73 21.12 -3.60 -6.35
CA THR A 73 21.00 -3.66 -4.89
C THR A 73 20.53 -2.33 -4.30
N MET A 74 21.02 -1.19 -4.79
CA MET A 74 20.55 0.13 -4.35
C MET A 74 19.10 0.39 -4.73
N THR A 75 18.67 -0.05 -5.91
CA THR A 75 17.26 0.03 -6.31
C THR A 75 16.37 -0.83 -5.41
N PHE A 76 16.82 -2.05 -5.07
CA PHE A 76 16.11 -2.91 -4.13
C PHE A 76 16.01 -2.29 -2.73
N LEU A 77 17.08 -1.67 -2.23
CA LEU A 77 17.07 -0.96 -0.95
C LEU A 77 16.15 0.26 -0.98
N ALA A 78 16.22 1.07 -2.04
CA ALA A 78 15.36 2.24 -2.21
C ALA A 78 13.88 1.84 -2.22
N THR A 79 13.52 0.77 -2.94
CA THR A 79 12.14 0.26 -2.96
C THR A 79 11.69 -0.31 -1.61
N ALA A 80 12.60 -0.93 -0.84
CA ALA A 80 12.30 -1.37 0.54
C ALA A 80 12.01 -0.19 1.49
N ILE A 81 12.70 0.94 1.30
CA ILE A 81 12.47 2.18 2.05
C ILE A 81 11.15 2.84 1.63
N THR A 82 10.84 2.86 0.32
CA THR A 82 9.61 3.48 -0.21
C THR A 82 8.38 2.57 -0.14
N TYR A 83 8.52 1.35 0.35
CA TYR A 83 7.43 0.39 0.51
C TYR A 83 6.17 0.96 1.22
N PRO A 84 6.28 1.76 2.31
CA PRO A 84 5.12 2.37 2.95
C PRO A 84 4.24 3.20 2.00
N PHE A 85 4.84 3.92 1.04
CA PHE A 85 4.08 4.69 0.04
C PHE A 85 3.27 3.78 -0.88
N GLN A 86 3.82 2.61 -1.25
CA GLN A 86 3.09 1.63 -2.05
C GLN A 86 1.91 1.04 -1.28
N VAL A 87 2.07 0.76 0.02
CA VAL A 87 0.98 0.27 0.88
C VAL A 87 -0.13 1.31 0.99
N VAL A 88 0.20 2.56 1.30
CA VAL A 88 -0.77 3.65 1.43
C VAL A 88 -1.51 3.89 0.10
N SER A 89 -0.79 3.91 -1.02
CA SER A 89 -1.38 3.98 -2.35
C SER A 89 -2.42 2.89 -2.59
N ASN A 90 -2.09 1.64 -2.29
CA ASN A 90 -2.97 0.50 -2.52
C ASN A 90 -4.22 0.55 -1.62
N CYS A 91 -4.05 0.95 -0.34
CA CYS A 91 -5.17 1.17 0.58
C CYS A 91 -6.09 2.30 0.11
N MET A 92 -5.53 3.43 -0.33
CA MET A 92 -6.33 4.54 -0.84
C MET A 92 -7.06 4.19 -2.13
N ALA A 93 -6.46 3.41 -3.02
CA ALA A 93 -7.07 2.99 -4.28
C ALA A 93 -8.31 2.09 -4.11
N ILE A 94 -8.41 1.36 -2.99
CA ILE A 94 -9.57 0.49 -2.69
C ILE A 94 -10.60 1.16 -1.77
N THR A 95 -10.28 2.32 -1.21
CA THR A 95 -11.18 3.04 -0.29
C THR A 95 -12.46 3.43 -1.02
N ASN A 96 -13.62 3.15 -0.41
CA ASN A 96 -14.94 3.53 -0.92
C ASN A 96 -15.24 3.01 -2.35
N SER A 97 -14.61 1.88 -2.73
CA SER A 97 -14.88 1.15 -3.98
C SER A 97 -16.11 0.23 -3.91
N GLY A 98 -16.71 0.12 -2.72
CA GLY A 98 -17.79 -0.82 -2.40
C GLY A 98 -17.42 -2.29 -2.63
N LEU A 99 -16.12 -2.62 -2.62
CA LEU A 99 -15.60 -3.98 -2.55
C LEU A 99 -15.46 -4.40 -1.09
N MET A 100 -15.59 -5.70 -0.80
CA MET A 100 -15.38 -6.22 0.55
C MET A 100 -14.03 -5.80 1.13
N ALA A 101 -12.96 -5.79 0.33
CA ALA A 101 -11.62 -5.39 0.77
C ALA A 101 -11.53 -3.92 1.25
N GLY A 102 -12.38 -3.04 0.72
CA GLY A 102 -12.47 -1.62 1.11
C GLY A 102 -13.63 -1.33 2.06
N SER A 103 -14.30 -2.36 2.58
CA SER A 103 -15.43 -2.20 3.50
C SER A 103 -14.96 -1.91 4.93
N PRO A 104 -15.75 -1.17 5.74
CA PRO A 104 -15.41 -0.81 7.11
C PRO A 104 -15.10 -1.99 8.04
N ASN A 105 -15.48 -3.21 7.69
CA ASN A 105 -15.12 -4.39 8.50
C ASN A 105 -13.64 -4.75 8.37
N PHE A 106 -13.01 -4.43 7.23
CA PHE A 106 -11.63 -4.80 6.91
C PHE A 106 -10.70 -3.58 6.80
N MET A 107 -11.23 -2.41 6.42
CA MET A 107 -10.46 -1.17 6.30
C MET A 107 -11.34 0.06 6.58
N PRO A 108 -10.90 1.00 7.45
CA PRO A 108 -11.65 2.22 7.66
C PRO A 108 -11.61 3.11 6.43
N HIS A 109 -12.62 3.98 6.28
CA HIS A 109 -12.66 4.95 5.18
C HIS A 109 -11.77 6.15 5.49
N TYR A 110 -10.75 6.35 4.66
CA TYR A 110 -9.86 7.50 4.77
C TYR A 110 -10.34 8.63 3.84
N ARG A 111 -10.26 9.87 4.32
CA ARG A 111 -10.55 11.06 3.50
C ARG A 111 -9.34 11.47 2.67
N SER A 112 -8.14 11.35 3.24
CA SER A 112 -6.87 11.66 2.60
C SER A 112 -5.85 10.54 2.79
N TRP A 113 -4.88 10.48 1.88
CA TRP A 113 -3.77 9.51 1.99
C TRP A 113 -2.90 9.75 3.23
N VAL A 114 -2.84 10.99 3.73
CA VAL A 114 -2.13 11.35 4.98
C VAL A 114 -2.82 10.73 6.19
N ASP A 115 -4.15 10.73 6.23
CA ASP A 115 -4.92 10.08 7.30
C ASP A 115 -4.68 8.56 7.30
N CYS A 116 -4.67 7.97 6.09
CA CYS A 116 -4.35 6.56 5.91
C CYS A 116 -2.93 6.24 6.40
N TRP A 117 -1.97 7.10 6.07
CA TRP A 117 -0.60 6.95 6.55
C TRP A 117 -0.53 7.02 8.08
N ALA A 118 -1.14 8.04 8.70
CA ALA A 118 -1.11 8.22 10.15
C ALA A 118 -1.76 7.04 10.89
N ASP A 119 -2.88 6.53 10.39
CA ASP A 119 -3.55 5.36 10.96
C ASP A 119 -2.69 4.09 10.80
N LEU A 120 -2.16 3.82 9.61
CA LEU A 120 -1.28 2.67 9.37
C LEU A 120 0.02 2.76 10.17
N ALA A 121 0.57 3.97 10.36
CA ALA A 121 1.75 4.22 11.18
C ALA A 121 1.46 3.89 12.65
N SER A 122 0.33 4.36 13.19
CA SER A 122 -0.06 4.10 14.57
C SER A 122 -0.25 2.60 14.88
N ARG A 123 -0.62 1.81 13.86
CA ARG A 123 -0.82 0.35 13.95
C ARG A 123 0.42 -0.46 13.57
N ASN A 124 1.51 0.20 13.21
CA ASN A 124 2.75 -0.41 12.71
C ASN A 124 2.51 -1.33 11.49
N GLN A 125 1.62 -0.92 10.59
CA GLN A 125 1.17 -1.68 9.41
C GLN A 125 1.72 -1.14 8.08
N LEU A 126 2.59 -0.14 8.12
CA LEU A 126 3.18 0.47 6.93
C LEU A 126 4.03 -0.51 6.09
N LYS A 127 4.52 -1.60 6.69
CA LYS A 127 5.25 -2.67 6.00
C LYS A 127 4.44 -3.95 5.85
N ARG A 128 3.11 -3.86 5.91
CA ARG A 128 2.23 -5.03 5.75
C ARG A 128 2.44 -5.67 4.38
N GLY A 129 2.83 -6.94 4.37
CA GLY A 129 3.07 -7.71 3.16
C GLY A 129 4.50 -7.58 2.59
N SER A 130 5.43 -6.93 3.30
CA SER A 130 6.82 -6.77 2.83
C SER A 130 7.64 -8.06 2.92
N SER A 131 7.18 -9.06 3.66
CA SER A 131 7.86 -10.35 3.80
C SER A 131 7.51 -11.26 2.63
N LEU A 132 8.51 -11.66 1.85
CA LEU A 132 8.36 -12.51 0.67
C LEU A 132 8.12 -13.99 1.01
N LEU A 133 8.67 -14.46 2.15
CA LEU A 133 8.68 -15.88 2.50
C LEU A 133 7.82 -16.21 3.73
N VAL A 134 7.68 -15.27 4.69
CA VAL A 134 6.95 -15.53 5.94
C VAL A 134 5.80 -14.55 6.08
N ARG A 135 4.57 -15.05 5.89
CA ARG A 135 3.37 -14.23 6.02
C ARG A 135 2.92 -14.21 7.48
N TYR A 136 3.01 -13.06 8.13
CA TYR A 136 2.49 -12.87 9.47
C TYR A 136 1.00 -12.53 9.41
N TYR A 137 0.17 -13.34 10.05
CA TYR A 137 -1.25 -13.04 10.23
C TYR A 137 -1.46 -12.24 11.50
N ILE A 138 -2.08 -11.07 11.36
CA ILE A 138 -2.50 -10.25 12.50
C ILE A 138 -3.93 -10.67 12.78
N GLY A 139 -4.21 -11.00 14.04
CA GLY A 139 -5.51 -11.53 14.47
C GLY A 139 -6.70 -10.65 14.05
N PRO A 140 -7.94 -11.17 14.21
CA PRO A 140 -9.13 -10.45 13.79
C PRO A 140 -9.23 -9.10 14.53
N SER A 141 -9.52 -8.04 13.78
CA SER A 141 -9.72 -6.68 14.28
C SER A 141 -11.14 -6.23 13.97
N VAL A 142 -11.83 -5.63 14.93
CA VAL A 142 -13.15 -5.02 14.73
C VAL A 142 -12.99 -3.51 14.65
N ILE A 143 -13.68 -2.88 13.71
CA ILE A 143 -13.68 -1.42 13.58
C ILE A 143 -14.77 -0.83 14.49
N ILE A 144 -14.37 -0.19 15.58
CA ILE A 144 -15.25 0.54 16.50
C ILE A 144 -15.04 2.03 16.26
N ALA A 145 -16.11 2.76 15.94
CA ALA A 145 -16.07 4.20 15.67
C ALA A 145 -15.00 4.64 14.64
N GLY A 146 -14.79 3.83 13.60
CA GLY A 146 -13.82 4.13 12.53
C GLY A 146 -12.36 3.77 12.84
N LYS A 147 -12.06 3.20 14.01
CA LYS A 147 -10.72 2.67 14.36
C LYS A 147 -10.75 1.14 14.43
N ALA A 148 -9.85 0.46 13.74
CA ALA A 148 -9.71 -0.99 13.90
C ALA A 148 -8.96 -1.29 15.19
N LEU A 149 -9.64 -1.97 16.10
CA LEU A 149 -9.11 -2.44 17.37
C LEU A 149 -9.00 -3.97 17.32
N PRO A 150 -7.95 -4.56 17.93
CA PRO A 150 -7.85 -6.01 18.04
C PRO A 150 -9.02 -6.53 18.88
N ILE A 151 -9.63 -7.65 18.47
CA ILE A 151 -10.69 -8.28 19.26
C ILE A 151 -10.10 -8.73 20.60
N PRO A 152 -10.67 -8.33 21.75
CA PRO A 152 -10.25 -8.82 23.06
C PRO A 152 -10.33 -10.35 23.09
N LYS A 153 -9.27 -11.01 23.57
CA LYS A 153 -9.21 -12.48 23.61
C LYS A 153 -10.38 -13.12 24.38
N GLU A 154 -11.04 -12.36 25.27
CA GLU A 154 -12.18 -12.77 26.08
C GLU A 154 -13.46 -13.02 25.28
N ALA A 155 -13.62 -12.41 24.10
CA ALA A 155 -14.81 -12.62 23.25
C ALA A 155 -14.82 -13.98 22.53
N LYS A 156 -13.74 -14.78 22.63
CA LYS A 156 -13.68 -16.14 22.06
C LYS A 156 -14.25 -17.23 22.97
N LEU A 157 -14.66 -16.91 24.19
CA LEU A 157 -15.16 -17.89 25.17
C LEU A 157 -16.69 -17.99 25.23
N VAL A 158 -17.41 -17.28 24.36
CA VAL A 158 -18.88 -17.37 24.26
C VAL A 158 -19.27 -17.64 22.81
N SER A 159 -18.93 -18.83 22.34
CA SER A 159 -19.52 -19.45 21.15
C SER A 159 -19.46 -20.96 21.29
#